data_AF-A0AAD5PKU1-F1
#
_entry.id   AF-A0AAD5PKU1-F1
#
_cell.length_a   1.000
_cell.length_b   1.000
_cell.length_c   1.000
_cell.angle_alpha   90.00
_cell.angle_beta   90.00
_cell.angle_gamma   90.00
#
_symmetry.space_group_name_H-M   'P 1'
#
loop_
_entity.id
_entity.type
_entity.pdbx_description
1 polymer ?
#
loop_
_entity_poly.entity_id
_entity_poly.type
_entity_poly.pdbx_seq_one_letter_code
_entity_poly.pdbx_strand_id
1 'polypeptide(L)'
;MPEEGFKARISFIDPLLNANTRAASIRAEITNAGGKLKPEMFVKAKIQTAKKPSSAGVTIPRTALLWSGKRSVVYVKVPNSETPGFEMREVTLGNRMGENYLIESGLQAGEEIVTNGVFAIDAASQLSGQFSMMKRPETKSIEVSEEFRNQITAVADAYFQVKNGLVKDNFPDAQKSLALIDQSLSKVNMSLVKDQAHDKWMEILKGIKDTRSKMGSAKEIEEARKHFSMLSFHILEMTETFGINKEVVYKDYCPMAFGDQGAYWLSEQKDITNPYFGAAMLNCGEVKQTYLKGSR
;
A
#
# COMPACT_ATOMS: atom_id res chain seq x y z
N MET A 1 -45.81 -1.90 -21.86
CA MET A 1 -45.48 -2.68 -23.07
C MET A 1 -44.15 -3.36 -22.85
N PRO A 2 -44.02 -4.67 -23.07
CA PRO A 2 -42.71 -5.33 -23.01
C PRO A 2 -41.94 -5.07 -24.32
N GLU A 3 -40.69 -4.61 -24.17
CA GLU A 3 -39.55 -4.91 -25.05
C GLU A 3 -39.45 -4.38 -26.50
N GLU A 4 -39.83 -3.13 -26.80
CA GLU A 4 -39.14 -2.40 -27.88
C GLU A 4 -38.11 -1.44 -27.29
N GLY A 5 -36.83 -1.79 -27.44
CA GLY A 5 -35.71 -0.96 -27.02
C GLY A 5 -35.50 0.19 -28.00
N PHE A 6 -35.81 1.41 -27.55
CA PHE A 6 -35.61 2.62 -28.32
C PHE A 6 -34.20 3.19 -28.12
N LYS A 7 -33.49 3.54 -29.21
CA LYS A 7 -32.22 4.28 -29.15
C LYS A 7 -32.50 5.77 -29.38
N ALA A 8 -32.03 6.61 -28.47
CA ALA A 8 -32.16 8.06 -28.54
C ALA A 8 -30.80 8.72 -28.32
N ARG A 9 -30.60 9.90 -28.91
CA ARG A 9 -29.41 10.71 -28.66
C ARG A 9 -29.76 11.79 -27.65
N ILE A 10 -28.96 11.93 -26.60
CA ILE A 10 -29.11 13.03 -25.64
C ILE A 10 -28.77 14.33 -26.39
N SER A 11 -29.74 15.23 -26.51
CA SER A 11 -29.56 16.53 -27.17
C SER A 11 -29.25 17.63 -26.17
N PHE A 12 -29.73 17.52 -24.92
CA PHE A 12 -29.46 18.52 -23.88
C PHE A 12 -29.48 17.92 -22.47
N ILE A 13 -28.58 18.40 -21.61
CA ILE A 13 -28.56 18.13 -20.17
C ILE A 13 -28.73 19.48 -19.48
N ASP A 14 -29.78 19.62 -18.70
CA ASP A 14 -30.07 20.87 -17.99
C ASP A 14 -28.96 21.16 -16.96
N PRO A 15 -28.31 22.34 -17.01
CA PRO A 15 -27.27 22.71 -16.05
C PRO A 15 -27.82 22.96 -14.64
N LEU A 16 -29.14 23.13 -14.49
CA LEU A 16 -29.78 23.40 -13.20
C LEU A 16 -30.45 22.13 -12.66
N LEU A 17 -30.15 21.81 -11.40
CA LEU A 17 -30.80 20.73 -10.66
C LEU A 17 -32.13 21.22 -10.09
N ASN A 18 -33.17 20.38 -10.19
CA ASN A 18 -34.42 20.66 -9.51
C ASN A 18 -34.21 20.57 -7.98
N ALA A 19 -34.49 21.65 -7.25
CA ALA A 19 -34.20 21.75 -5.82
C ALA A 19 -34.97 20.72 -4.96
N ASN A 20 -36.16 20.30 -5.40
CA ASN A 20 -37.03 19.40 -4.67
C ASN A 20 -36.69 17.92 -4.91
N THR A 21 -36.37 17.55 -6.15
CA THR A 21 -36.09 16.15 -6.52
C THR A 21 -34.61 15.82 -6.57
N ARG A 22 -33.73 16.83 -6.51
CA ARG A 22 -32.27 16.71 -6.70
C ARG A 22 -31.89 16.00 -8.00
N ALA A 23 -32.78 16.02 -9.00
CA ALA A 23 -32.58 15.40 -10.30
C ALA A 23 -32.26 16.46 -11.37
N ALA A 24 -31.38 16.08 -12.30
CA ALA A 24 -31.10 16.86 -13.50
C ALA A 24 -32.01 16.40 -14.63
N SER A 25 -32.58 17.35 -15.38
CA SER A 25 -33.43 17.05 -16.52
C SER A 25 -32.58 16.74 -17.75
N ILE A 26 -32.82 15.59 -18.38
CA ILE A 26 -32.13 15.19 -19.61
C ILE A 26 -33.16 15.15 -20.74
N ARG A 27 -32.87 15.86 -21.84
CA ARG A 27 -33.66 15.81 -23.06
C ARG A 27 -32.94 14.94 -24.09
N ALA A 28 -33.66 13.96 -24.62
CA ALA A 28 -33.19 13.10 -25.68
C ALA A 28 -34.15 13.15 -26.86
N GLU A 29 -33.60 13.12 -28.06
CA GLU A 29 -34.37 13.12 -29.31
C GLU A 29 -34.42 11.73 -29.90
N ILE A 30 -35.62 11.34 -30.35
CA ILE A 30 -35.91 10.05 -30.92
C ILE A 30 -36.84 10.16 -32.12
N THR A 31 -36.53 9.41 -33.17
CA THR A 31 -37.40 9.24 -34.33
C THR A 31 -38.58 8.33 -33.98
N ASN A 32 -39.77 8.91 -33.82
CA ASN A 32 -41.01 8.20 -33.48
C ASN A 32 -41.81 7.81 -34.74
N ALA A 33 -41.16 7.13 -35.70
CA ALA A 33 -41.81 6.68 -36.92
C ALA A 33 -42.85 5.58 -36.58
N GLY A 34 -44.13 5.94 -36.61
CA GLY A 34 -45.25 5.08 -36.23
C GLY A 34 -46.02 5.52 -34.97
N GLY A 35 -45.68 6.65 -34.35
CA GLY A 35 -46.46 7.24 -33.27
C GLY A 35 -46.59 6.36 -32.01
N LYS A 36 -45.65 5.44 -31.81
CA LYS A 36 -45.64 4.46 -30.72
C LYS A 36 -45.41 5.12 -29.35
N LEU A 37 -44.64 6.21 -29.32
CA LEU A 37 -44.45 7.03 -28.12
C LEU A 37 -45.47 8.18 -28.12
N LYS A 38 -46.33 8.22 -27.10
CA LYS A 38 -47.28 9.32 -26.89
C LYS A 38 -46.73 10.30 -25.85
N PRO A 39 -47.11 11.60 -25.91
CA PRO A 39 -46.84 12.55 -24.84
C PRO A 39 -47.33 12.03 -23.48
N GLU A 40 -46.68 12.48 -22.39
CA GLU A 40 -46.97 12.07 -21.00
C GLU A 40 -46.70 10.60 -20.65
N MET A 41 -46.15 9.78 -21.57
CA MET A 41 -45.78 8.40 -21.26
C MET A 41 -44.51 8.33 -20.39
N PHE A 42 -44.54 7.46 -19.38
CA PHE A 42 -43.33 7.12 -18.61
C PHE A 42 -42.36 6.28 -19.45
N VAL A 43 -41.08 6.62 -19.33
CA VAL A 43 -39.99 5.88 -19.97
C VAL A 43 -38.93 5.51 -18.93
N LYS A 44 -38.34 4.33 -19.07
CA LYS A 44 -37.16 3.91 -18.31
C LYS A 44 -35.99 3.83 -19.28
N ALA A 45 -34.99 4.69 -19.09
CA ALA A 45 -33.84 4.79 -19.97
C ALA A 45 -32.58 4.20 -19.30
N LYS A 46 -31.71 3.59 -20.10
CA LYS A 46 -30.35 3.21 -19.71
C LYS A 46 -29.36 4.05 -20.52
N ILE A 47 -28.63 4.94 -19.85
CA ILE A 47 -27.66 5.84 -20.50
C ILE A 47 -26.34 5.08 -20.68
N GLN A 48 -25.80 5.10 -21.90
CA GLN A 48 -24.46 4.59 -22.21
C GLN A 48 -23.53 5.78 -22.44
N THR A 49 -22.44 5.89 -21.67
CA THR A 49 -21.46 6.96 -21.84
C THR A 49 -20.25 6.45 -22.63
N ALA A 50 -19.78 7.24 -23.60
CA ALA A 50 -18.65 6.89 -24.46
C ALA A 50 -17.28 7.18 -23.83
N LYS A 51 -17.22 7.52 -22.53
CA LYS A 51 -15.95 7.69 -21.83
C LYS A 51 -15.30 6.31 -21.72
N LYS A 52 -14.41 5.99 -22.66
CA LYS A 52 -13.33 5.04 -22.39
C LYS A 52 -12.72 5.46 -21.05
N PRO A 53 -12.54 4.54 -20.09
CA PRO A 53 -11.86 4.88 -18.85
C PRO A 53 -10.51 5.49 -19.21
N SER A 54 -10.37 6.79 -18.90
CA SER A 54 -9.19 7.59 -19.21
C SER A 54 -8.07 7.38 -18.20
N SER A 55 -8.04 6.21 -17.56
CA SER A 55 -6.92 5.74 -16.79
C SER A 55 -6.60 4.32 -17.25
N ALA A 56 -5.34 4.10 -17.62
CA ALA A 56 -4.76 2.78 -17.84
C ALA A 56 -4.66 2.02 -16.50
N GLY A 57 -5.78 1.89 -15.79
CA GLY A 57 -5.87 1.26 -14.48
C GLY A 57 -6.31 -0.20 -14.60
N VAL A 58 -5.80 -1.04 -13.71
CA VAL A 58 -6.18 -2.44 -13.59
C VAL A 58 -7.63 -2.51 -13.15
N THR A 59 -8.46 -3.29 -13.85
CA THR A 59 -9.86 -3.52 -13.45
C THR A 59 -10.04 -4.94 -12.97
N ILE A 60 -10.77 -5.11 -11.87
CA ILE A 60 -11.05 -6.43 -11.31
C ILE A 60 -12.55 -6.69 -11.18
N PRO A 61 -13.02 -7.95 -11.29
CA PRO A 61 -14.40 -8.31 -11.05
C PRO A 61 -14.81 -8.04 -9.59
N ARG A 62 -16.06 -7.64 -9.37
CA ARG A 62 -16.62 -7.46 -8.02
C ARG A 62 -16.53 -8.75 -7.17
N THR A 63 -16.61 -9.92 -7.79
CA THR A 63 -16.58 -11.21 -7.08
C THR A 63 -15.22 -11.55 -6.47
N ALA A 64 -14.14 -10.93 -6.98
CA ALA A 64 -12.79 -11.11 -6.45
C ALA A 64 -12.53 -10.34 -5.16
N LEU A 65 -13.46 -9.46 -4.79
CA LEU A 65 -13.22 -8.44 -3.79
C LEU A 65 -14.01 -8.73 -2.51
N LEU A 66 -13.29 -8.64 -1.40
CA LEU A 66 -13.79 -8.82 -0.06
C LEU A 66 -13.81 -7.47 0.66
N TRP A 67 -14.96 -7.11 1.23
CA TRP A 67 -15.14 -5.86 1.99
C TRP A 67 -15.07 -6.12 3.49
N SER A 68 -14.19 -5.38 4.18
CA SER A 68 -14.18 -5.35 5.65
C SER A 68 -14.51 -3.93 6.14
N GLY A 69 -15.75 -3.49 5.94
CA GLY A 69 -16.18 -2.13 6.29
C GLY A 69 -15.49 -1.05 5.46
N LYS A 70 -14.38 -0.50 5.95
CA LYS A 70 -13.61 0.57 5.28
C LYS A 70 -12.57 0.06 4.27
N ARG A 71 -12.24 -1.23 4.29
CA ARG A 71 -11.16 -1.81 3.48
C ARG A 71 -11.71 -2.71 2.39
N SER A 72 -10.94 -2.80 1.32
CA SER A 72 -11.17 -3.70 0.21
C SER A 72 -9.95 -4.59 0.06
N VAL A 73 -10.14 -5.90 0.09
CA VAL A 73 -9.05 -6.88 0.00
C VAL A 73 -9.30 -7.85 -1.15
N VAL A 74 -8.21 -8.32 -1.74
CA VAL A 74 -8.18 -9.31 -2.81
C VAL A 74 -7.15 -10.38 -2.47
N TYR A 75 -7.33 -11.59 -2.97
CA TYR A 75 -6.33 -12.64 -2.85
C TYR A 75 -5.62 -12.83 -4.18
N VAL A 76 -4.29 -12.68 -4.16
CA VAL A 76 -3.41 -12.78 -5.31
C VAL A 76 -2.66 -14.11 -5.25
N LYS A 77 -2.57 -14.81 -6.36
CA LYS A 77 -1.80 -16.06 -6.45
C LYS A 77 -0.32 -15.74 -6.42
N VAL A 78 0.42 -16.45 -5.56
CA VAL A 78 1.88 -16.33 -5.49
C VAL A 78 2.48 -17.14 -6.66
N PRO A 79 3.29 -16.51 -7.54
CA PRO A 79 3.99 -17.24 -8.59
C PRO A 79 5.08 -18.15 -8.01
N ASN A 80 5.33 -19.30 -8.64
CA ASN A 80 6.44 -20.22 -8.36
C ASN A 80 6.44 -20.94 -6.98
N SER A 81 5.28 -21.20 -6.38
CA SER A 81 5.18 -22.08 -5.21
C SER A 81 4.81 -23.52 -5.61
N GLU A 82 5.41 -24.52 -4.96
CA GLU A 82 5.13 -25.95 -5.19
C GLU A 82 3.67 -26.34 -4.86
N THR A 83 2.99 -25.54 -4.03
CA THR A 83 1.55 -25.61 -3.76
C THR A 83 0.89 -24.27 -4.12
N PRO A 84 -0.34 -24.22 -4.65
CA PRO A 84 -1.01 -22.96 -4.96
C PRO A 84 -1.20 -22.11 -3.70
N GLY A 85 -0.32 -21.11 -3.53
CA GLY A 85 -0.39 -20.15 -2.42
C GLY A 85 -1.17 -18.91 -2.83
N PHE A 86 -1.99 -18.40 -1.93
CA PHE A 86 -2.71 -17.14 -2.11
C PHE A 86 -2.29 -16.17 -1.02
N GLU A 87 -1.98 -14.94 -1.40
CA GLU A 87 -1.63 -13.86 -0.49
C GLU A 87 -2.74 -12.81 -0.47
N MET A 88 -3.17 -12.41 0.72
CA MET A 88 -4.13 -11.33 0.89
C MET A 88 -3.46 -9.97 0.63
N ARG A 89 -4.09 -9.12 -0.17
CA ARG A 89 -3.61 -7.78 -0.49
C ARG A 89 -4.72 -6.75 -0.34
N GLU A 90 -4.43 -5.66 0.35
CA GLU A 90 -5.33 -4.52 0.43
C GLU A 90 -5.24 -3.70 -0.87
N VAL A 91 -6.39 -3.28 -1.39
CA VAL A 91 -6.50 -2.49 -2.63
C VAL A 91 -7.30 -1.22 -2.41
N THR A 92 -6.90 -0.15 -3.10
CA THR A 92 -7.69 1.08 -3.17
C THR A 92 -8.57 1.03 -4.40
N LEU A 93 -9.88 1.13 -4.18
CA LEU A 93 -10.86 1.11 -5.26
C LEU A 93 -11.13 2.52 -5.77
N GLY A 94 -11.07 2.66 -7.09
CA GLY A 94 -11.58 3.82 -7.80
C GLY A 94 -13.02 3.63 -8.24
N ASN A 95 -13.36 4.24 -9.37
CA ASN A 95 -14.73 4.23 -9.90
C ASN A 95 -15.23 2.83 -10.24
N ARG A 96 -16.48 2.54 -9.87
CA ARG A 96 -17.19 1.33 -10.29
C ARG A 96 -17.59 1.43 -11.76
N MET A 97 -17.28 0.38 -12.52
CA MET A 97 -17.61 0.25 -13.94
C MET A 97 -18.42 -1.02 -14.19
N GLY A 98 -19.75 -0.93 -14.02
CA GLY A 98 -20.64 -2.09 -14.15
C GLY A 98 -20.39 -3.14 -13.07
N GLU A 99 -19.96 -4.34 -13.50
CA GLU A 99 -19.60 -5.47 -12.62
C GLU A 99 -18.13 -5.48 -12.19
N ASN A 100 -17.34 -4.50 -12.66
CA ASN A 100 -15.92 -4.37 -12.33
C ASN A 100 -15.65 -3.11 -11.50
N TYR A 101 -14.57 -3.15 -10.72
CA TYR A 101 -14.00 -2.00 -10.05
C TYR A 101 -12.68 -1.62 -10.70
N LEU A 102 -12.44 -0.32 -10.85
CA LEU A 102 -11.12 0.20 -11.16
C LEU A 102 -10.26 0.13 -9.89
N ILE A 103 -9.00 -0.30 -10.03
CA ILE A 103 -8.02 -0.31 -8.94
C ILE A 103 -7.09 0.88 -9.11
N GLU A 104 -7.04 1.73 -8.08
CA GLU A 104 -6.13 2.88 -8.02
C GLU A 104 -4.74 2.47 -7.51
N SER A 105 -4.70 1.52 -6.56
CA SER A 105 -3.46 0.99 -6.00
C SER A 105 -3.65 -0.40 -5.39
N GLY A 106 -2.53 -1.14 -5.26
CA GLY A 106 -2.50 -2.46 -4.62
C GLY A 106 -2.53 -3.65 -5.59
N LEU A 107 -2.69 -3.44 -6.89
CA LEU A 107 -2.55 -4.49 -7.91
C LEU A 107 -1.82 -3.97 -9.15
N GLN A 108 -1.09 -4.87 -9.80
CA GLN A 108 -0.41 -4.65 -11.06
C GLN A 108 -1.07 -5.46 -12.20
N ALA A 109 -0.89 -4.98 -13.42
CA ALA A 109 -1.38 -5.70 -14.60
C ALA A 109 -0.60 -7.01 -14.77
N GLY A 110 -1.30 -8.13 -14.95
CA GLY A 110 -0.71 -9.46 -15.10
C GLY A 110 -0.76 -10.33 -13.84
N GLU A 111 -1.17 -9.78 -12.69
CA GLU A 111 -1.37 -10.56 -11.47
C GLU A 111 -2.65 -11.41 -11.54
N GLU A 112 -2.54 -12.68 -11.13
CA GLU A 112 -3.68 -13.59 -11.07
C GLU A 112 -4.39 -13.46 -9.71
N ILE A 113 -5.68 -13.12 -9.72
CA ILE A 113 -6.50 -12.97 -8.51
C ILE A 113 -7.59 -14.03 -8.41
N VAL A 114 -8.01 -14.32 -7.19
CA VAL A 114 -9.12 -15.25 -6.93
C VAL A 114 -10.43 -14.54 -7.21
N THR A 115 -11.24 -15.06 -8.14
CA THR A 115 -12.57 -14.53 -8.48
C THR A 115 -13.73 -15.35 -7.92
N ASN A 116 -13.46 -16.59 -7.51
CA ASN A 116 -14.44 -17.55 -6.99
C ASN A 116 -13.90 -18.20 -5.70
N GLY A 117 -14.75 -18.34 -4.68
CA GLY A 117 -14.35 -19.00 -3.42
C GLY A 117 -13.45 -18.15 -2.52
N VAL A 118 -13.38 -16.82 -2.75
CA VAL A 118 -12.50 -15.90 -2.00
C VAL A 118 -12.74 -15.98 -0.47
N PHE A 119 -14.00 -16.14 -0.04
CA PHE A 119 -14.34 -16.34 1.38
C PHE A 119 -13.79 -17.64 1.98
N ALA A 120 -13.69 -18.72 1.19
CA ALA A 120 -13.16 -19.98 1.68
C ALA A 120 -11.64 -19.89 1.90
N ILE A 121 -10.94 -19.18 1.01
CA ILE A 121 -9.51 -18.88 1.15
C ILE A 121 -9.28 -17.97 2.35
N ASP A 122 -10.14 -16.97 2.54
CA ASP A 122 -10.07 -16.08 3.71
C ASP A 122 -10.28 -16.82 5.03
N ALA A 123 -11.27 -17.70 5.09
CA ALA A 123 -11.54 -18.55 6.24
C ALA A 123 -10.39 -19.51 6.52
N ALA A 124 -9.82 -20.14 5.50
CA ALA A 124 -8.64 -21.01 5.64
C ALA A 124 -7.43 -20.23 6.16
N SER A 125 -7.17 -19.05 5.60
CA SER A 125 -6.09 -18.16 6.05
C SER A 125 -6.28 -17.75 7.51
N GLN A 126 -7.50 -17.41 7.91
CA GLN A 126 -7.84 -17.08 9.30
C GLN A 126 -7.63 -18.26 10.26
N LEU A 127 -8.08 -19.46 9.89
CA LEU A 127 -7.94 -20.69 10.69
C LEU A 127 -6.48 -21.12 10.83
N SER A 128 -5.68 -20.96 9.77
CA SER A 128 -4.23 -21.20 9.77
C SER A 128 -3.44 -20.06 10.44
N GLY A 129 -4.11 -19.05 10.98
CA GLY A 129 -3.50 -17.94 11.68
C GLY A 129 -2.72 -16.97 10.79
N GLN A 130 -2.84 -17.09 9.47
CA GLN A 130 -2.29 -16.18 8.47
C GLN A 130 -3.15 -14.92 8.36
N PHE A 131 -2.72 -13.95 7.56
CA PHE A 131 -3.46 -12.70 7.36
C PHE A 131 -4.80 -12.98 6.65
N SER A 132 -5.87 -12.34 7.12
CA SER A 132 -7.22 -12.46 6.55
C SER A 132 -8.01 -11.15 6.68
N MET A 133 -9.19 -11.09 6.09
CA MET A 133 -10.13 -9.98 6.21
C MET A 133 -10.33 -9.57 7.67
N MET A 134 -10.49 -10.55 8.56
CA MET A 134 -10.75 -10.37 10.00
C MET A 134 -9.45 -10.33 10.82
N LYS A 135 -8.40 -11.01 10.36
CA LYS A 135 -7.08 -11.04 11.01
C LYS A 135 -6.12 -10.15 10.24
N ARG A 136 -6.15 -8.86 10.59
CA ARG A 136 -5.18 -7.88 10.08
C ARG A 136 -3.76 -8.40 10.38
N PRO A 137 -2.75 -8.21 9.52
CA PRO A 137 -1.43 -7.88 10.09
C PRO A 137 -1.72 -6.73 11.03
N GLU A 138 -1.39 -6.80 12.32
CA GLU A 138 -1.56 -5.64 13.20
C GLU A 138 -0.98 -4.44 12.45
N THR A 139 -1.83 -3.58 11.87
CA THR A 139 -1.32 -2.32 11.36
C THR A 139 -1.12 -1.59 12.65
N LYS A 140 0.15 -1.52 13.01
CA LYS A 140 0.61 -0.92 14.24
C LYS A 140 0.35 0.60 14.20
N SER A 141 -0.46 1.14 13.29
CA SER A 141 -0.62 2.57 13.02
C SER A 141 -1.28 3.27 14.22
N ILE A 142 -0.49 3.62 15.22
CA ILE A 142 -0.87 4.42 16.37
C ILE A 142 -0.84 5.88 15.95
N GLU A 143 -1.92 6.61 16.23
CA GLU A 143 -1.98 8.03 15.90
C GLU A 143 -1.08 8.84 16.83
N VAL A 144 -0.22 9.66 16.23
CA VAL A 144 0.76 10.52 16.89
C VAL A 144 0.76 11.89 16.25
N SER A 145 1.22 12.89 17.01
CA SER A 145 1.32 14.28 16.53
C SER A 145 2.24 14.40 15.32
N GLU A 146 1.99 15.40 14.46
CA GLU A 146 2.90 15.68 13.34
C GLU A 146 4.31 16.04 13.80
N GLU A 147 4.45 16.69 14.95
CA GLU A 147 5.75 17.03 15.52
C GLU A 147 6.56 15.78 15.85
N PHE A 148 5.96 14.80 16.53
CA PHE A 148 6.62 13.53 16.80
C PHE A 148 6.97 12.79 15.50
N ARG A 149 6.02 12.78 14.54
CA ARG A 149 6.22 12.17 13.22
C ARG A 149 7.42 12.79 12.48
N ASN A 150 7.58 14.10 12.53
CA ASN A 150 8.75 14.80 11.97
C ASN A 150 10.06 14.39 12.67
N GLN A 151 10.04 14.24 13.99
CA GLN A 151 11.21 13.81 14.76
C GLN A 151 11.66 12.38 14.39
N ILE A 152 10.73 11.42 14.31
CA ILE A 152 11.06 10.04 13.88
C ILE A 152 11.39 9.94 12.40
N THR A 153 10.90 10.87 11.56
CA THR A 153 11.31 10.97 10.16
C THR A 153 12.80 11.34 10.05
N ALA A 154 13.32 12.20 10.93
CA ALA A 154 14.75 12.49 11.00
C ALA A 154 15.58 11.27 11.46
N VAL A 155 14.99 10.35 12.22
CA VAL A 155 15.61 9.06 12.56
C VAL A 155 15.67 8.15 11.34
N ALA A 156 14.58 8.07 10.56
CA ALA A 156 14.57 7.33 9.29
C ALA A 156 15.58 7.89 8.27
N ASP A 157 15.72 9.22 8.20
CA ASP A 157 16.73 9.86 7.35
C ASP A 157 18.17 9.50 7.73
N ALA A 158 18.47 9.45 9.02
CA ALA A 158 19.77 8.98 9.51
C ALA A 158 19.99 7.49 9.17
N TYR A 159 18.96 6.67 9.30
CA TYR A 159 19.00 5.26 8.88
C TYR A 159 19.32 5.11 7.39
N PHE A 160 18.74 5.94 6.52
CA PHE A 160 19.05 5.90 5.09
C PHE A 160 20.51 6.23 4.78
N GLN A 161 21.15 7.13 5.55
CA GLN A 161 22.58 7.38 5.39
C GLN A 161 23.42 6.14 5.71
N VAL A 162 23.08 5.42 6.78
CA VAL A 162 23.73 4.15 7.14
C VAL A 162 23.53 3.11 6.04
N LYS A 163 22.28 2.93 5.57
CA LYS A 163 21.93 2.04 4.46
C LYS A 163 22.76 2.35 3.22
N ASN A 164 22.82 3.62 2.82
CA ASN A 164 23.54 4.07 1.62
C ASN A 164 25.05 3.86 1.72
N GLY A 165 25.64 3.97 2.92
CA GLY A 165 27.03 3.58 3.16
C GLY A 165 27.27 2.09 2.90
N LEU A 166 26.38 1.22 3.41
CA LEU A 166 26.46 -0.23 3.19
C LEU A 166 26.24 -0.66 1.74
N VAL A 167 25.34 0.03 1.03
CA VAL A 167 25.10 -0.15 -0.41
C VAL A 167 26.37 0.12 -1.22
N LYS A 168 27.16 1.12 -0.81
CA LYS A 168 28.41 1.52 -1.47
C LYS A 168 29.64 0.72 -1.04
N ASP A 169 29.46 -0.34 -0.23
CA ASP A 169 30.54 -1.07 0.44
C ASP A 169 31.48 -0.16 1.27
N ASN A 170 31.00 1.02 1.70
CA ASN A 170 31.80 1.99 2.44
C ASN A 170 31.55 1.85 3.94
N PHE A 171 32.28 0.92 4.56
CA PHE A 171 32.14 0.61 5.98
C PHE A 171 32.42 1.81 6.91
N PRO A 172 33.51 2.61 6.72
CA PRO A 172 33.74 3.80 7.53
C PRO A 172 32.60 4.83 7.46
N ASP A 173 32.01 5.03 6.28
CA ASP A 173 30.89 5.96 6.10
C ASP A 173 29.61 5.46 6.78
N ALA A 174 29.33 4.16 6.66
CA ALA A 174 28.22 3.52 7.37
C ALA A 174 28.38 3.65 8.90
N GLN A 175 29.58 3.40 9.44
CA GLN A 175 29.87 3.56 10.87
C GLN A 175 29.72 5.01 11.32
N LYS A 176 30.24 5.97 10.55
CA LYS A 176 30.12 7.40 10.86
C LYS A 176 28.66 7.85 10.90
N SER A 177 27.84 7.34 9.99
CA SER A 177 26.40 7.66 9.92
C SER A 177 25.59 7.13 11.11
N LEU A 178 26.09 6.13 11.85
CA LEU A 178 25.46 5.69 13.11
C LEU A 178 25.42 6.79 14.18
N ALA A 179 26.30 7.79 14.12
CA ALA A 179 26.24 8.95 15.01
C ALA A 179 25.03 9.86 14.73
N LEU A 180 24.57 9.91 13.47
CA LEU A 180 23.39 10.68 13.10
C LEU A 180 22.12 10.07 13.69
N ILE A 181 22.06 8.74 13.85
CA ILE A 181 20.95 8.06 14.50
C ILE A 181 20.84 8.51 15.96
N ASP A 182 21.94 8.50 16.71
CA ASP A 182 21.96 8.97 18.11
C ASP A 182 21.51 10.43 18.22
N GLN A 183 22.03 11.29 17.33
CA GLN A 183 21.70 12.71 17.30
C GLN A 183 20.22 12.96 16.98
N SER A 184 19.63 12.17 16.08
CA SER A 184 18.19 12.25 15.79
C SER A 184 17.37 11.72 16.95
N LEU A 185 17.74 10.59 17.54
CA LEU A 185 17.05 10.00 18.69
C LEU A 185 17.05 10.93 19.91
N SER A 186 18.14 11.65 20.18
CA SER A 186 18.21 12.60 21.31
C SER A 186 17.28 13.80 21.15
N LYS A 187 16.82 14.09 19.92
CA LYS A 187 15.88 15.17 19.62
C LYS A 187 14.42 14.72 19.68
N VAL A 188 14.15 13.42 19.82
CA VAL A 188 12.78 12.91 19.95
C VAL A 188 12.24 13.28 21.34
N ASN A 189 11.18 14.09 21.36
CA ASN A 189 10.55 14.56 22.58
C ASN A 189 9.56 13.51 23.12
N MET A 190 9.92 12.89 24.26
CA MET A 190 9.13 11.82 24.87
C MET A 190 7.76 12.29 25.40
N SER A 191 7.54 13.59 25.62
CA SER A 191 6.24 14.08 26.05
C SER A 191 5.17 14.07 24.96
N LEU A 192 5.57 13.89 23.70
CA LEU A 192 4.67 13.84 22.54
C LEU A 192 4.03 12.45 22.34
N VAL A 193 4.54 11.41 23.00
CA VAL A 193 4.00 10.05 22.96
C VAL A 193 3.36 9.69 24.29
N LYS A 194 2.14 9.15 24.25
CA LYS A 194 1.35 8.81 25.43
C LYS A 194 0.78 7.41 25.31
N ASP A 195 0.49 6.79 26.46
CA ASP A 195 -0.20 5.50 26.57
C ASP A 195 0.46 4.43 25.67
N GLN A 196 -0.34 3.75 24.85
CA GLN A 196 0.11 2.72 23.92
C GLN A 196 1.21 3.21 22.95
N ALA A 197 1.17 4.48 22.55
CA ALA A 197 2.20 5.06 21.68
C ALA A 197 3.55 5.14 22.40
N HIS A 198 3.53 5.49 23.69
CA HIS A 198 4.71 5.56 24.52
C HIS A 198 5.35 4.18 24.70
N ASP A 199 4.55 3.20 25.12
CA ASP A 199 5.05 1.83 25.36
C ASP A 199 5.67 1.23 24.10
N LYS A 200 4.97 1.40 22.97
CA LYS A 200 5.47 0.87 21.69
C LYS A 200 6.71 1.61 21.21
N TRP A 201 6.77 2.93 21.38
CA TRP A 201 7.95 3.71 21.05
C TRP A 201 9.15 3.30 21.90
N MET A 202 8.97 3.03 23.20
CA MET A 202 10.05 2.62 24.10
C MET A 202 10.65 1.25 23.72
N GLU A 203 9.82 0.30 23.30
CA GLU A 203 10.27 -0.99 22.76
C GLU A 203 11.15 -0.80 21.51
N ILE A 204 10.64 -0.04 20.53
CA ILE A 204 11.34 0.27 19.28
C ILE A 204 12.65 1.02 19.56
N LEU A 205 12.60 2.05 20.41
CA LEU A 205 13.75 2.86 20.80
C LEU A 205 14.87 2.01 21.40
N LYS A 206 14.52 1.06 22.29
CA LYS A 206 15.47 0.11 22.87
C LYS A 206 16.11 -0.74 21.78
N GLY A 207 15.31 -1.30 20.87
CA GLY A 207 15.80 -2.11 19.75
C GLY A 207 16.75 -1.36 18.82
N ILE A 208 16.42 -0.11 18.47
CA ILE A 208 17.29 0.77 17.67
C ILE A 208 18.61 1.01 18.39
N LYS A 209 18.59 1.37 19.68
CA LYS A 209 19.81 1.66 20.46
C LYS A 209 20.71 0.44 20.60
N ASP A 210 20.14 -0.71 20.98
CA ASP A 210 20.89 -1.97 21.11
C ASP A 210 21.55 -2.35 19.78
N THR A 211 20.80 -2.27 18.69
CA THR A 211 21.31 -2.67 17.38
C THR A 211 22.35 -1.69 16.86
N ARG A 212 22.13 -0.39 17.02
CA ARG A 212 23.11 0.65 16.67
C ARG A 212 24.42 0.43 17.44
N SER A 213 24.35 0.11 18.73
CA SER A 213 25.55 -0.18 19.53
C SER A 213 26.30 -1.41 19.01
N LYS A 214 25.59 -2.49 18.67
CA LYS A 214 26.21 -3.70 18.09
C LYS A 214 26.86 -3.40 16.73
N MET A 215 26.18 -2.62 15.89
CA MET A 215 26.70 -2.21 14.58
C MET A 215 27.92 -1.29 14.70
N GLY A 216 27.96 -0.42 15.72
CA GLY A 216 29.13 0.43 16.00
C GLY A 216 30.35 -0.35 16.48
N SER A 217 30.15 -1.50 17.14
CA SER A 217 31.21 -2.40 17.58
C SER A 217 31.65 -3.41 16.51
N ALA A 218 30.99 -3.45 15.36
CA ALA A 218 31.35 -4.34 14.27
C ALA A 218 32.77 -4.05 13.79
N LYS A 219 33.53 -5.10 13.48
CA LYS A 219 34.92 -4.96 12.99
C LYS A 219 34.99 -4.90 11.48
N GLU A 220 34.03 -5.52 10.81
CA GLU A 220 33.98 -5.68 9.36
C GLU A 220 32.56 -5.41 8.84
N ILE A 221 32.45 -5.15 7.53
CA ILE A 221 31.19 -4.75 6.90
C ILE A 221 30.13 -5.87 6.95
N GLU A 222 30.53 -7.13 6.87
CA GLU A 222 29.64 -8.29 6.92
C GLU A 222 28.97 -8.42 8.29
N GLU A 223 29.71 -8.13 9.37
CA GLU A 223 29.17 -8.08 10.73
C GLU A 223 28.20 -6.90 10.88
N ALA A 224 28.57 -5.73 10.34
CA ALA A 224 27.71 -4.56 10.32
C ALA A 224 26.39 -4.81 9.57
N ARG A 225 26.43 -5.55 8.45
CA ARG A 225 25.24 -5.94 7.66
C ARG A 225 24.29 -6.85 8.43
N LYS A 226 24.82 -7.80 9.19
CA LYS A 226 24.01 -8.66 10.08
C LYS A 226 23.25 -7.80 11.09
N HIS A 227 23.93 -6.86 11.74
CA HIS A 227 23.29 -5.95 12.68
C HIS A 227 22.35 -4.97 11.98
N PHE A 228 22.67 -4.50 10.78
CA PHE A 228 21.81 -3.63 10.00
C PHE A 228 20.45 -4.27 9.71
N SER A 229 20.37 -5.59 9.51
CA SER A 229 19.08 -6.28 9.33
C SER A 229 18.12 -6.07 10.52
N MET A 230 18.65 -6.09 11.75
CA MET A 230 17.86 -5.84 12.96
C MET A 230 17.50 -4.36 13.10
N LEU A 231 18.39 -3.45 12.70
CA LEU A 231 18.11 -2.01 12.73
C LEU A 231 16.98 -1.69 11.76
N SER A 232 17.08 -2.29 10.57
CA SER A 232 16.09 -2.24 9.51
C SER A 232 14.73 -2.74 9.97
N PHE A 233 14.68 -3.86 10.70
CA PHE A 233 13.46 -4.36 11.32
C PHE A 233 12.82 -3.32 12.25
N HIS A 234 13.59 -2.71 13.16
CA HIS A 234 13.04 -1.70 14.09
C HIS A 234 12.60 -0.41 13.38
N ILE A 235 13.27 0.00 12.31
CA ILE A 235 12.88 1.18 11.51
C ILE A 235 11.63 0.90 10.68
N LEU A 236 11.49 -0.31 10.13
CA LEU A 236 10.25 -0.76 9.49
C LEU A 236 9.12 -0.78 10.50
N GLU A 237 9.35 -1.33 11.69
CA GLU A 237 8.36 -1.33 12.76
C GLU A 237 7.97 0.10 13.16
N MET A 238 8.92 1.01 13.32
CA MET A 238 8.66 2.43 13.57
C MET A 238 7.80 3.05 12.46
N THR A 239 8.12 2.76 11.20
CA THR A 239 7.43 3.31 10.03
C THR A 239 6.01 2.77 9.90
N GLU A 240 5.82 1.47 10.09
CA GLU A 240 4.52 0.81 10.09
C GLU A 240 3.68 1.18 11.32
N THR A 241 4.33 1.53 12.43
CA THR A 241 3.65 1.89 13.70
C THR A 241 3.20 3.34 13.74
N PHE A 242 4.04 4.28 13.34
CA PHE A 242 3.77 5.71 13.54
C PHE A 242 3.61 6.48 12.23
N GLY A 243 4.04 5.88 11.12
CA GLY A 243 4.21 6.57 9.85
C GLY A 243 5.38 7.55 9.89
N ILE A 244 5.89 7.92 8.72
CA ILE A 244 6.91 8.96 8.56
C ILE A 244 6.46 9.99 7.52
N ASN A 245 7.01 11.20 7.60
CA ASN A 245 6.69 12.31 6.71
C ASN A 245 7.61 12.34 5.49
N LYS A 246 7.51 11.29 4.67
CA LYS A 246 8.16 11.17 3.35
C LYS A 246 7.13 10.92 2.28
N GLU A 247 7.27 11.57 1.13
CA GLU A 247 6.35 11.45 -0.02
C GLU A 247 6.17 9.99 -0.45
N VAL A 248 7.27 9.25 -0.55
CA VAL A 248 7.28 7.82 -0.84
C VAL A 248 8.49 7.15 -0.20
N VAL A 249 8.28 5.97 0.36
CA VAL A 249 9.34 5.04 0.79
C VAL A 249 8.91 3.61 0.48
N TYR A 250 9.88 2.73 0.22
CA TYR A 250 9.67 1.36 -0.25
C TYR A 250 10.16 0.37 0.80
N LYS A 251 9.37 -0.67 1.08
CA LYS A 251 9.82 -1.85 1.81
C LYS A 251 10.34 -2.84 0.79
N ASP A 252 11.65 -2.97 0.75
CA ASP A 252 12.35 -3.88 -0.13
C ASP A 252 12.67 -5.18 0.62
N TYR A 253 12.85 -6.26 -0.13
CA TYR A 253 13.17 -7.57 0.39
C TYR A 253 14.20 -8.27 -0.49
N CYS A 254 15.16 -8.94 0.14
CA CYS A 254 16.12 -9.80 -0.53
C CYS A 254 15.97 -11.21 0.04
N PRO A 255 15.52 -12.21 -0.74
CA PRO A 255 15.35 -13.57 -0.24
C PRO A 255 16.68 -14.26 0.09
N MET A 256 17.76 -13.93 -0.63
CA MET A 256 19.07 -14.59 -0.48
C MET A 256 19.90 -14.08 0.70
N ALA A 257 19.45 -13.01 1.37
CA ALA A 257 20.20 -12.44 2.48
C ALA A 257 20.41 -13.47 3.60
N PHE A 258 21.64 -13.51 4.13
CA PHE A 258 22.04 -14.36 5.25
C PHE A 258 21.83 -15.87 5.05
N GLY A 259 22.05 -16.36 3.82
CA GLY A 259 21.91 -17.78 3.50
C GLY A 259 20.45 -18.18 3.37
N ASP A 260 19.73 -17.46 2.51
CA ASP A 260 18.32 -17.69 2.18
C ASP A 260 17.32 -17.51 3.35
N GLN A 261 17.75 -16.86 4.44
CA GLN A 261 16.86 -16.45 5.53
C GLN A 261 16.01 -15.23 5.12
N GLY A 262 16.55 -14.43 4.21
CA GLY A 262 15.94 -13.23 3.70
C GLY A 262 15.96 -12.06 4.68
N ALA A 263 15.89 -10.85 4.14
CA ALA A 263 15.91 -9.64 4.96
C ALA A 263 15.19 -8.48 4.28
N TYR A 264 14.56 -7.65 5.11
CA TYR A 264 13.78 -6.48 4.69
C TYR A 264 14.50 -5.18 4.99
N TRP A 265 14.35 -4.19 4.11
CA TRP A 265 14.79 -2.83 4.37
C TRP A 265 13.88 -1.75 3.83
N LEU A 266 14.05 -0.55 4.36
CA LEU A 266 13.36 0.64 3.89
C LEU A 266 14.26 1.38 2.90
N SER A 267 13.70 1.82 1.78
CA SER A 267 14.40 2.58 0.73
C SER A 267 13.66 3.85 0.35
N GLU A 268 14.40 4.93 0.14
CA GLU A 268 13.90 6.20 -0.39
C GLU A 268 13.87 6.25 -1.94
N GLN A 269 14.31 5.18 -2.61
CA GLN A 269 14.36 5.08 -4.07
C GLN A 269 13.63 3.83 -4.56
N LYS A 270 13.02 3.92 -5.74
CA LYS A 270 12.29 2.82 -6.36
C LYS A 270 13.21 1.71 -6.86
N ASP A 271 14.42 2.07 -7.31
CA ASP A 271 15.39 1.11 -7.79
C ASP A 271 16.03 0.38 -6.60
N ILE A 272 16.11 -0.94 -6.72
CA ILE A 272 16.66 -1.81 -5.66
C ILE A 272 18.14 -1.54 -5.50
N THR A 273 18.52 -1.16 -4.29
CA THR A 273 19.92 -0.98 -3.87
C THR A 273 20.15 -1.77 -2.59
N ASN A 274 20.72 -2.96 -2.72
CA ASN A 274 20.79 -3.95 -1.66
C ASN A 274 21.90 -3.65 -0.65
N PRO A 275 21.57 -3.31 0.61
CA PRO A 275 22.57 -3.00 1.64
C PRO A 275 23.31 -4.24 2.17
N TYR A 276 22.79 -5.45 1.96
CA TYR A 276 23.36 -6.70 2.47
C TYR A 276 24.44 -7.29 1.59
N PHE A 277 24.43 -6.96 0.28
CA PHE A 277 25.42 -7.45 -0.67
C PHE A 277 26.23 -6.35 -1.35
N GLY A 278 25.83 -5.07 -1.22
CA GLY A 278 26.57 -3.96 -1.81
C GLY A 278 26.77 -4.13 -3.31
N ALA A 279 27.97 -3.86 -3.81
CA ALA A 279 28.30 -3.99 -5.23
C ALA A 279 28.20 -5.43 -5.76
N ALA A 280 28.31 -6.45 -4.90
CA ALA A 280 28.27 -7.85 -5.34
C ALA A 280 26.91 -8.26 -5.90
N MET A 281 25.81 -7.75 -5.32
CA MET A 281 24.45 -8.02 -5.78
C MET A 281 23.55 -6.79 -5.59
N LEU A 282 23.98 -5.64 -6.12
CA LEU A 282 23.35 -4.34 -5.86
C LEU A 282 21.84 -4.31 -6.16
N ASN A 283 21.42 -4.93 -7.27
CA ASN A 283 20.03 -4.92 -7.72
C ASN A 283 19.24 -6.16 -7.26
N CYS A 284 19.81 -6.99 -6.37
CA CYS A 284 19.13 -8.18 -5.88
C CYS A 284 18.07 -7.82 -4.86
N GLY A 285 16.82 -8.17 -5.15
CA GLY A 285 15.68 -7.95 -4.27
C GLY A 285 14.48 -7.46 -5.05
N GLU A 286 13.41 -7.17 -4.32
CA GLU A 286 12.15 -6.72 -4.87
C GLU A 286 11.44 -5.78 -3.90
N VAL A 287 10.66 -4.86 -4.45
CA VAL A 287 9.79 -3.98 -3.67
C VAL A 287 8.58 -4.81 -3.21
N LYS A 288 8.42 -5.01 -1.91
CA LYS A 288 7.28 -5.71 -1.31
C LYS A 288 6.13 -4.79 -0.95
N GLN A 289 6.43 -3.56 -0.57
CA GLN A 289 5.39 -2.58 -0.20
C GLN A 289 5.87 -1.16 -0.52
N THR A 290 4.93 -0.27 -0.83
CA THR A 290 5.18 1.17 -0.99
C THR A 290 4.37 1.92 0.05
N TYR A 291 5.03 2.74 0.86
CA TYR A 291 4.38 3.66 1.79
C TYR A 291 4.40 5.05 1.18
N LEU A 292 3.22 5.65 1.08
CA LEU A 292 3.03 7.03 0.65
C LEU A 292 2.81 7.94 1.85
N LYS A 293 3.15 9.22 1.69
CA LYS A 293 2.82 10.24 2.70
C LYS A 293 1.32 10.22 3.00
N GLY A 294 0.97 10.06 4.27
CA GLY A 294 -0.41 10.05 4.71
C GLY A 294 -1.17 8.74 4.48
N SER A 295 -0.59 7.74 3.79
CA SER A 295 -1.14 6.39 3.80
C SER A 295 -0.84 5.74 5.16
N ARG A 296 -1.91 5.35 5.87
CA ARG A 296 -1.91 4.69 7.18
C ARG A 296 -2.34 3.24 7.03
#